data_AF-A0A2D8M9L2-F1
#
_entry.id   AF-A0A2D8M9L2-F1
#
_cell.length_a   1.000
_cell.length_b   1.000
_cell.length_c   1.000
_cell.angle_alpha   90.00
_cell.angle_beta   90.00
_cell.angle_gamma   90.00
#
_symmetry.space_group_name_H-M   'P 1'
#
loop_
_entity.id
_entity.type
_entity.pdbx_description
1 polymer ?
#
loop_
_entity_poly.entity_id
_entity_poly.type
_entity_poly.pdbx_seq_one_letter_code
_entity_poly.pdbx_strand_id
1 'polypeptide(L)'
;MMAQTSRIRQIGWLLVLSMCGALFLALTFKVNAVKSDVRLLERQIIASERSKLMLETEFQTRASQMQLAAWNQVEFGYSAPRADQYVEHERQLAVLGTPRGMDAPQPIRVAKADTGPVEDEGLLEEWLGDDEANAETIAIAAVQVDEPAQRLASSLAQRLSRPAAASVAMAEVAR
;
A
#
# COMPACT_ATOMS: atom_id res chain seq x y z
N MET A 1 -49.46 -37.85 -59.85
CA MET A 1 -49.43 -37.84 -58.36
C MET A 1 -48.04 -38.17 -57.76
N MET A 2 -46.91 -38.07 -58.48
CA MET A 2 -45.59 -38.47 -57.95
C MET A 2 -44.81 -37.38 -57.18
N ALA A 3 -45.31 -36.15 -57.11
CA ALA A 3 -44.57 -35.03 -56.50
C ALA A 3 -44.73 -34.89 -54.96
N GLN A 4 -45.76 -35.50 -54.35
CA GLN A 4 -46.09 -35.27 -52.93
C GLN A 4 -45.16 -35.99 -51.94
N THR A 5 -44.70 -37.21 -52.25
CA THR A 5 -43.85 -38.01 -51.34
C THR A 5 -42.45 -37.39 -51.15
N SER A 6 -41.89 -36.76 -52.19
CA SER A 6 -40.63 -36.02 -52.11
C SER A 6 -40.71 -34.82 -51.17
N ARG A 7 -41.81 -34.06 -51.24
CA ARG A 7 -42.03 -32.84 -50.44
C ARG A 7 -42.13 -33.16 -48.95
N ILE A 8 -42.82 -34.24 -48.59
CA ILE A 8 -42.93 -34.70 -47.20
C ILE A 8 -41.55 -35.06 -46.63
N ARG A 9 -40.72 -35.80 -47.39
CA ARG A 9 -39.36 -36.15 -46.97
C ARG A 9 -38.45 -34.92 -46.84
N GLN A 10 -38.61 -33.94 -47.73
CA GLN A 10 -37.85 -32.69 -47.70
C GLN A 10 -38.26 -31.81 -46.50
N ILE A 11 -39.56 -31.73 -46.18
CA ILE A 11 -40.06 -31.07 -44.96
C ILE A 11 -39.50 -31.74 -43.71
N GLY A 12 -39.45 -33.08 -43.67
CA GLY A 12 -38.90 -33.82 -42.54
C GLY A 12 -37.43 -33.49 -42.29
N TRP A 13 -36.63 -33.46 -43.36
CA TRP A 13 -35.22 -33.06 -43.27
C TRP A 13 -35.04 -31.60 -42.82
N LEU A 14 -35.88 -30.68 -43.30
CA LEU A 14 -35.84 -29.28 -42.85
C LEU A 14 -36.17 -29.15 -41.36
N LEU A 15 -37.16 -29.90 -40.88
CA LEU A 15 -37.55 -29.90 -39.47
C LEU A 15 -36.40 -30.41 -38.58
N VAL A 16 -35.74 -31.50 -38.99
CA VAL A 16 -34.61 -32.06 -38.25
C VAL A 16 -33.42 -31.08 -38.22
N LEU A 17 -33.08 -30.47 -39.35
CA LEU A 17 -32.02 -29.46 -39.43
C LEU A 17 -32.35 -28.22 -38.59
N SER A 18 -33.60 -27.76 -38.64
CA SER A 18 -34.07 -26.64 -37.83
C SER A 18 -33.98 -26.94 -36.34
N MET A 19 -34.41 -28.14 -35.91
CA MET A 19 -34.31 -28.58 -34.52
C MET A 19 -32.85 -28.63 -34.05
N CYS A 20 -31.95 -29.20 -34.86
CA CYS A 20 -30.52 -29.25 -34.56
C CYS A 20 -29.92 -27.85 -34.44
N GLY A 21 -30.24 -26.95 -35.39
CA GLY A 21 -29.82 -25.55 -35.36
C GLY A 21 -30.34 -24.81 -34.13
N ALA A 22 -31.60 -25.02 -33.75
CA ALA A 22 -32.20 -24.42 -32.56
C ALA A 22 -31.50 -24.86 -31.27
N LEU A 23 -31.18 -26.16 -31.15
CA LEU A 23 -30.42 -26.68 -30.00
C LEU A 23 -29.00 -26.09 -29.95
N PHE A 24 -28.33 -25.99 -31.09
CA PHE A 24 -27.00 -25.36 -31.16
C PHE A 24 -27.01 -23.89 -30.74
N LEU A 25 -28.02 -23.13 -31.20
CA LEU A 25 -28.20 -21.74 -30.79
C LEU A 25 -28.51 -21.63 -29.29
N ALA A 26 -29.40 -22.47 -28.76
CA ALA A 26 -29.72 -22.49 -27.34
C ALA A 26 -28.47 -22.73 -26.47
N LEU A 27 -27.60 -23.65 -26.88
CA LEU A 27 -26.32 -23.90 -26.20
C LEU A 27 -25.38 -22.68 -26.29
N THR A 28 -25.30 -22.06 -27.46
CA THR A 28 -24.47 -20.86 -27.68
C THR A 28 -24.93 -19.71 -26.80
N PHE A 29 -26.24 -19.46 -26.70
CA PHE A 29 -26.78 -18.44 -25.80
C PHE A 29 -26.51 -18.76 -24.33
N LYS A 30 -26.66 -20.03 -23.92
CA LYS A 30 -26.34 -20.46 -22.54
C LYS A 30 -24.88 -20.20 -22.20
N VAL A 31 -23.94 -20.52 -23.10
CA VAL A 31 -22.51 -20.26 -22.88
C VAL A 31 -22.24 -18.75 -22.78
N ASN A 32 -22.88 -17.93 -23.60
CA ASN A 32 -22.73 -16.48 -23.53
C ASN A 32 -23.29 -15.90 -22.22
N ALA A 33 -24.42 -16.42 -21.74
CA ALA A 33 -24.99 -16.05 -20.44
C ALA A 33 -24.02 -16.40 -19.30
N VAL A 34 -23.53 -17.65 -19.26
CA VAL A 34 -22.56 -18.09 -18.25
C VAL A 34 -21.28 -17.26 -18.29
N LYS A 35 -20.76 -16.95 -19.49
CA LYS A 35 -19.57 -16.10 -19.64
C LYS A 35 -19.80 -14.67 -19.13
N SER A 36 -21.02 -14.14 -19.24
CA SER A 36 -21.40 -12.85 -18.66
C SER A 36 -21.42 -12.93 -17.14
N ASP A 37 -22.05 -13.96 -16.57
CA ASP A 37 -22.14 -14.17 -15.13
C ASP A 37 -20.77 -14.31 -14.48
N VAL A 38 -19.86 -15.06 -15.10
CA VAL A 38 -18.47 -15.21 -14.64
C VAL A 38 -17.78 -13.85 -14.54
N ARG A 39 -17.92 -13.00 -15.56
CA ARG A 39 -17.31 -11.65 -15.55
C ARG A 39 -17.90 -10.74 -14.48
N LEU A 40 -19.19 -10.89 -14.17
CA LEU A 40 -19.81 -10.13 -13.07
C LEU A 40 -19.24 -10.58 -11.72
N LEU A 41 -19.10 -11.89 -11.51
CA LEU A 41 -18.50 -12.46 -10.31
C LEU A 41 -17.03 -12.04 -10.14
N GLU A 42 -16.23 -12.08 -11.21
CA GLU A 42 -14.83 -11.60 -11.20
C GLU A 42 -14.74 -10.14 -10.73
N ARG A 43 -15.62 -9.26 -11.25
CA ARG A 43 -15.68 -7.86 -10.81
C ARG A 43 -16.07 -7.72 -9.34
N GLN A 44 -17.00 -8.54 -8.85
CA GLN A 44 -17.40 -8.54 -7.44
C GLN A 44 -16.28 -9.01 -6.53
N ILE A 45 -15.51 -10.03 -6.95
CA ILE A 45 -14.34 -10.52 -6.23
C ILE A 45 -13.30 -9.39 -6.10
N ILE A 46 -12.95 -8.76 -7.22
CA ILE A 46 -11.98 -7.64 -7.21
C ILE A 46 -12.47 -6.48 -6.32
N ALA A 47 -13.76 -6.13 -6.37
CA ALA A 47 -14.32 -5.09 -5.50
C ALA A 47 -14.23 -5.46 -4.01
N SER A 48 -14.48 -6.72 -3.68
CA SER A 48 -14.40 -7.24 -2.31
C SER A 48 -12.96 -7.26 -1.81
N GLU A 49 -12.01 -7.67 -2.65
CA GLU A 49 -10.57 -7.65 -2.33
C GLU A 49 -10.05 -6.24 -2.08
N ARG A 50 -10.46 -5.27 -2.89
CA ARG A 50 -10.10 -3.85 -2.68
C ARG A 50 -10.62 -3.33 -1.35
N SER A 51 -11.86 -3.68 -1.00
CA SER A 51 -12.45 -3.30 0.29
C SER A 51 -11.68 -3.92 1.45
N LYS A 52 -11.28 -5.19 1.34
CA LYS A 52 -10.42 -5.85 2.34
C LYS A 52 -9.08 -5.13 2.47
N LEU A 53 -8.40 -4.84 1.37
CA LEU A 53 -7.10 -4.16 1.39
C LEU A 53 -7.22 -2.78 2.07
N MET A 54 -8.26 -2.01 1.75
CA MET A 54 -8.52 -0.73 2.42
C MET A 54 -8.65 -0.92 3.94
N LEU A 55 -9.47 -1.88 4.37
CA LEU A 55 -9.66 -2.17 5.80
C LEU A 55 -8.35 -2.59 6.46
N GLU A 56 -7.58 -3.47 5.84
CA GLU A 56 -6.30 -3.93 6.36
C GLU A 56 -5.33 -2.77 6.55
N THR A 57 -5.25 -1.85 5.57
CA THR A 57 -4.39 -0.67 5.70
C THR A 57 -4.85 0.24 6.83
N GLU A 58 -6.15 0.49 6.98
CA GLU A 58 -6.66 1.28 8.11
C GLU A 58 -6.34 0.63 9.46
N PHE A 59 -6.49 -0.70 9.56
CA PHE A 59 -6.17 -1.43 10.79
C PHE A 59 -4.68 -1.40 11.10
N GLN A 60 -3.82 -1.63 10.11
CA GLN A 60 -2.37 -1.57 10.28
C GLN A 60 -1.91 -0.18 10.72
N THR A 61 -2.44 0.87 10.11
CA THR A 61 -2.12 2.25 10.52
C THR A 61 -2.57 2.55 11.95
N ARG A 62 -3.81 2.18 12.34
CA ARG A 62 -4.31 2.42 13.71
C ARG A 62 -3.60 1.58 14.78
N ALA A 63 -3.33 0.31 14.49
CA ALA A 63 -2.66 -0.60 15.42
C ALA A 63 -1.18 -0.22 15.62
N SER A 64 -0.49 0.20 14.55
CA SER A 64 0.92 0.62 14.64
C SER A 64 1.11 1.82 15.56
N GLN A 65 0.24 2.83 15.47
CA GLN A 65 0.29 4.00 16.36
C GLN A 65 0.06 3.62 17.83
N MET A 66 -0.95 2.78 18.10
CA MET A 66 -1.21 2.29 19.45
C MET A 66 -0.06 1.43 19.99
N GLN A 67 0.54 0.61 19.13
CA GLN A 67 1.68 -0.25 19.50
C GLN A 67 2.92 0.58 19.85
N LEU A 68 3.26 1.57 19.03
CA LEU A 68 4.37 2.49 19.32
C LEU A 68 4.13 3.29 20.61
N ALA A 69 2.90 3.76 20.84
CA ALA A 69 2.55 4.44 22.09
C ALA A 69 2.68 3.51 23.30
N ALA A 70 2.20 2.27 23.20
CA ALA A 70 2.33 1.27 24.26
C ALA A 70 3.79 0.91 24.53
N TRP A 71 4.61 0.74 23.49
CA TRP A 71 6.05 0.48 23.63
C TRP A 71 6.78 1.67 24.25
N ASN A 72 6.52 2.89 23.79
CA ASN A 72 7.09 4.10 24.41
C ASN A 72 6.73 4.23 25.88
N GLN A 73 5.50 3.87 26.26
CA GLN A 73 5.06 3.89 27.65
C GLN A 73 5.72 2.80 28.51
N VAL A 74 5.89 1.59 27.97
CA VAL A 74 6.47 0.45 28.72
C VAL A 74 7.99 0.55 28.81
N GLU A 75 8.68 0.89 27.73
CA GLU A 75 10.15 0.86 27.65
C GLU A 75 10.78 2.18 28.11
N PHE A 76 10.17 3.32 27.76
CA PHE A 76 10.75 4.64 28.02
C PHE A 76 9.94 5.48 29.01
N GLY A 77 8.74 5.03 29.41
CA GLY A 77 7.83 5.84 30.23
C GLY A 77 7.35 7.12 29.56
N TYR A 78 7.56 7.26 28.24
CA TYR A 78 7.18 8.46 27.52
C TYR A 78 5.69 8.43 27.19
N SER A 79 5.01 9.54 27.52
CA SER A 79 3.64 9.83 27.10
C SER A 79 3.65 11.02 26.14
N ALA A 80 2.74 11.02 25.15
CA ALA A 80 2.55 12.19 24.30
C ALA A 80 2.28 13.44 25.16
N PRO A 81 2.90 14.61 24.87
CA PRO A 81 2.68 15.82 25.64
C PRO A 81 1.22 16.24 25.54
N ARG A 82 0.63 16.63 26.67
CA ARG A 82 -0.74 17.12 26.70
C ARG A 82 -0.80 18.56 26.18
N ALA A 83 -1.96 18.98 25.68
CA ALA A 83 -2.18 20.34 25.18
C ALA A 83 -1.79 21.41 26.23
N ASP A 84 -2.01 21.16 27.52
CA ASP A 84 -1.67 22.06 28.62
C ASP A 84 -0.16 22.20 28.89
N GLN A 85 0.68 21.37 28.27
CA GLN A 85 2.14 21.43 28.38
C GLN A 85 2.78 22.24 27.24
N TYR A 86 2.01 22.59 26.22
CA TYR A 86 2.48 23.47 25.15
C TYR A 86 2.34 24.92 25.55
N VAL A 87 3.28 25.72 25.08
CA VAL A 87 3.31 27.16 25.33
C VAL A 87 2.73 27.85 24.11
N GLU A 88 1.57 28.51 24.24
CA GLU A 88 0.87 29.11 23.10
C GLU A 88 1.54 30.37 22.56
N HIS A 89 2.32 31.08 23.39
CA HIS A 89 2.83 32.39 23.03
C HIS A 89 4.31 32.56 23.37
N GLU A 90 5.04 33.29 22.53
CA GLU A 90 6.46 33.64 22.74
C GLU A 90 6.70 34.36 24.07
N ARG A 91 5.73 35.14 24.57
CA ARG A 91 5.82 35.75 25.90
C ARG A 91 5.79 34.73 27.03
N GLN A 92 5.00 33.66 26.90
CA GLN A 92 4.99 32.58 27.88
C GLN A 92 6.31 31.79 27.82
N LEU A 93 6.90 31.62 26.63
CA LEU A 93 8.24 31.05 26.47
C LEU A 93 9.31 31.92 27.12
N ALA A 94 9.24 33.25 26.96
CA ALA A 94 10.18 34.20 27.53
C ALA A 94 10.20 34.17 29.07
N VAL A 95 9.08 33.80 29.71
CA VAL A 95 8.98 33.62 31.17
C VAL A 95 9.71 32.37 31.66
N LEU A 96 9.76 31.32 30.82
CA LEU A 96 10.49 30.09 31.12
C LEU A 96 12.01 30.22 30.88
N GLY A 97 12.45 31.28 30.20
CA GLY A 97 13.86 31.55 29.95
C GLY A 97 14.61 31.97 31.22
N THR A 98 15.81 31.41 31.42
CA THR A 98 16.70 31.81 32.52
C THR A 98 17.15 33.27 32.33
N PRO A 99 17.12 34.12 33.38
CA PRO A 99 17.65 35.47 33.29
C PRO A 99 19.14 35.43 32.94
N ARG A 100 19.58 36.40 32.13
CA ARG A 100 20.99 36.47 31.70
C ARG A 100 21.91 36.61 32.91
N GLY A 101 22.90 35.70 32.99
CA GLY A 101 23.97 35.79 33.97
C GLY A 101 24.82 37.03 33.75
N MET A 102 25.53 37.45 34.80
CA MET A 102 26.34 38.69 34.83
C MET A 102 27.48 38.70 33.78
N ASP A 103 27.87 37.53 33.28
CA ASP A 103 28.92 37.32 32.27
C ASP A 103 28.38 36.70 30.96
N ALA A 104 27.07 36.83 30.71
CA ALA A 104 26.46 36.29 29.49
C ALA A 104 26.91 37.08 28.25
N PRO A 105 27.34 36.41 27.15
CA PRO A 105 27.74 37.07 25.91
C PRO A 105 26.66 38.01 25.37
N GLN A 106 27.07 39.07 24.65
CA GLN A 106 26.11 39.98 24.03
C GLN A 106 25.23 39.22 23.01
N PRO A 107 23.91 39.48 23.00
CA PRO A 107 23.00 38.76 22.12
C PRO A 107 23.39 39.02 20.68
N ILE A 108 23.60 37.95 19.92
CA ILE A 108 23.84 38.03 18.48
C ILE A 108 22.57 38.58 17.85
N ARG A 109 22.59 39.84 17.46
CA ARG A 109 21.53 40.43 16.63
C ARG A 109 21.73 39.85 15.24
N VAL A 110 20.85 38.95 14.82
CA VAL A 110 20.75 38.59 13.40
C VAL A 110 20.36 39.86 12.66
N ALA A 111 21.30 40.41 11.89
CA ALA A 111 20.95 41.44 10.93
C ALA A 111 20.09 40.75 9.87
N LYS A 112 18.77 40.97 9.90
CA LYS A 112 17.98 40.73 8.70
C LYS A 112 18.52 41.72 7.67
N ALA A 113 19.27 41.22 6.70
CA ALA A 113 19.66 42.02 5.56
C ALA A 113 18.36 42.49 4.91
N ASP A 114 18.17 43.81 4.78
CA ASP A 114 17.18 44.37 3.87
C ASP A 114 17.71 44.09 2.46
N THR A 115 17.59 42.84 2.02
CA THR A 115 17.61 42.52 0.60
C THR A 115 16.31 43.11 0.08
N GLY A 116 16.38 44.13 -0.78
CA GLY A 116 15.22 44.74 -1.43
C GLY A 116 14.28 43.69 -2.04
N PRO A 117 13.07 44.07 -2.50
CA PRO A 117 11.92 43.18 -2.68
C PRO A 117 12.38 41.83 -3.23
N VAL A 118 12.41 40.84 -2.33
CA VAL A 118 12.78 39.48 -2.68
C VAL A 118 11.60 38.99 -3.48
N GLU A 119 11.76 38.96 -4.80
CA GLU A 119 10.91 38.15 -5.65
C GLU A 119 11.06 36.73 -5.09
N ASP A 120 10.00 36.21 -4.46
CA ASP A 120 9.88 34.87 -3.85
C ASP A 120 10.04 33.73 -4.87
N GLU A 121 10.41 34.08 -6.10
CA GLU A 121 10.54 33.22 -7.26
C GLU A 121 11.97 32.66 -7.25
N GLY A 122 12.22 31.66 -6.42
CA GLY A 122 13.31 30.72 -6.74
C GLY A 122 14.15 30.19 -5.59
N LEU A 123 14.04 30.68 -4.35
CA LEU A 123 14.90 30.15 -3.27
C LEU A 123 14.48 28.72 -2.87
N LEU A 124 13.17 28.45 -2.88
CA LEU A 124 12.63 27.09 -2.75
C LEU A 124 12.84 26.25 -4.03
N GLU A 125 12.77 26.88 -5.20
CA GLU A 125 12.97 26.21 -6.50
C GLU A 125 14.44 25.89 -6.77
N GLU A 126 15.39 26.64 -6.22
CA GLU A 126 16.82 26.36 -6.28
C GLU A 126 17.21 25.26 -5.29
N TRP A 127 16.60 25.25 -4.10
CA TRP A 127 16.76 24.12 -3.17
C TRP A 127 16.13 22.82 -3.69
N LEU A 128 15.05 22.91 -4.47
CA LEU A 128 14.44 21.79 -5.20
C LEU A 128 15.14 21.50 -6.55
N GLY A 129 15.81 22.49 -7.14
CA GLY A 129 16.47 22.42 -8.44
C GLY A 129 17.86 21.79 -8.38
N ASP A 130 18.50 21.80 -7.20
CA ASP A 130 19.67 20.97 -6.91
C ASP A 130 19.34 19.45 -6.94
N ASP A 131 18.05 19.10 -6.84
CA ASP A 131 17.53 17.75 -7.08
C ASP A 131 17.27 17.49 -8.58
N GLU A 132 17.17 18.51 -9.45
CA GLU A 132 17.03 18.33 -10.91
C GLU A 132 18.37 18.16 -11.64
N ALA A 133 19.46 18.80 -11.17
CA ALA A 133 20.81 18.48 -11.67
C ALA A 133 21.27 17.07 -11.25
N ASN A 134 20.67 16.53 -10.19
CA ASN A 134 20.72 15.12 -9.78
C ASN A 134 19.43 14.36 -10.09
N ALA A 135 18.58 14.86 -10.98
CA ALA A 135 17.48 14.08 -11.54
C ALA A 135 18.04 13.14 -12.62
N GLU A 136 18.93 12.25 -12.19
CA GLU A 136 18.73 10.88 -12.63
C GLU A 136 17.36 10.51 -12.10
N THR A 137 16.35 10.63 -12.98
CA THR A 137 14.96 10.25 -12.77
C THR A 137 14.92 9.23 -11.63
N ILE A 138 14.40 9.61 -10.46
CA ILE A 138 13.91 8.62 -9.48
C ILE A 138 12.66 8.03 -10.14
N ALA A 139 12.85 7.35 -11.27
CA ALA A 139 12.24 6.08 -11.48
C ALA A 139 12.48 5.39 -10.16
N ILE A 140 11.41 4.91 -9.57
CA ILE A 140 11.44 3.89 -8.54
C ILE A 140 12.31 2.79 -9.18
N ALA A 141 13.62 2.90 -8.97
CA ALA A 141 14.58 1.96 -9.44
C ALA A 141 14.11 0.75 -8.68
N ALA A 142 13.53 -0.21 -9.40
CA ALA A 142 13.37 -1.54 -8.87
C ALA A 142 14.74 -1.84 -8.28
N VAL A 143 14.82 -1.79 -6.94
CA VAL A 143 16.07 -1.92 -6.19
C VAL A 143 16.68 -3.16 -6.80
N GLN A 144 17.73 -2.98 -7.60
CA GLN A 144 18.45 -4.10 -8.16
C GLN A 144 19.06 -4.71 -6.93
N VAL A 145 18.39 -5.76 -6.45
CA VAL A 145 18.71 -6.39 -5.19
C VAL A 145 20.12 -6.88 -5.37
N ASP A 146 21.05 -6.15 -4.76
CA ASP A 146 22.47 -6.41 -4.85
C ASP A 146 22.70 -7.89 -4.52
N GLU A 147 23.61 -8.57 -5.22
CA GLU A 147 24.01 -9.96 -4.95
C GLU A 147 24.11 -10.32 -3.44
N PRO A 148 24.65 -9.46 -2.55
CA PRO A 148 24.64 -9.73 -1.11
C PRO A 148 23.24 -9.76 -0.48
N ALA A 149 22.31 -8.92 -0.93
CA ALA A 149 20.93 -8.88 -0.43
C ALA A 149 20.10 -10.08 -0.90
N GLN A 150 20.32 -10.57 -2.13
CA GLN A 150 19.74 -11.84 -2.61
C GLN A 150 20.31 -13.06 -1.86
N ARG A 151 21.60 -13.05 -1.50
CA ARG A 151 22.22 -14.08 -0.66
C ARG A 151 21.68 -14.07 0.77
N LEU A 152 21.43 -12.89 1.34
CA LEU A 152 20.79 -12.77 2.65
C LEU A 152 19.32 -13.22 2.61
N ALA A 153 18.54 -12.80 1.62
CA ALA A 153 17.14 -13.19 1.46
C ALA A 153 17.00 -14.71 1.24
N SER A 154 17.85 -15.31 0.40
CA SER A 154 17.89 -16.77 0.21
C SER A 154 18.34 -17.49 1.48
N SER A 155 19.30 -16.94 2.26
CA SER A 155 19.70 -17.53 3.55
C SER A 155 18.58 -17.50 4.60
N LEU A 156 17.75 -16.47 4.61
CA LEU A 156 16.59 -16.35 5.50
C LEU A 156 15.46 -17.27 5.05
N ALA A 157 15.15 -17.30 3.75
CA ALA A 157 14.19 -18.24 3.19
C ALA A 157 14.60 -19.71 3.43
N GLN A 158 15.90 -20.03 3.35
CA GLN A 158 16.46 -21.36 3.66
C GLN A 158 16.35 -21.71 5.15
N ARG A 159 16.45 -20.71 6.05
CA ARG A 159 16.26 -20.89 7.49
C ARG A 159 14.79 -21.08 7.87
N LEU A 160 13.89 -20.42 7.17
CA LEU A 160 12.44 -20.51 7.39
C LEU A 160 11.83 -21.75 6.74
N SER A 161 12.38 -22.23 5.62
CA SER A 161 11.96 -23.47 4.95
C SER A 161 12.53 -24.74 5.59
N ARG A 162 13.59 -24.60 6.40
CA ARG A 162 14.07 -25.69 7.25
C ARG A 162 13.01 -25.92 8.33
N PRO A 163 12.35 -27.09 8.38
CA PRO A 163 11.46 -27.38 9.50
C PRO A 163 12.28 -27.28 10.78
N ALA A 164 11.73 -26.61 11.80
CA ALA A 164 12.33 -26.43 13.10
C ALA A 164 12.51 -27.77 13.83
N ALA A 165 13.43 -28.59 13.35
CA ALA A 165 13.88 -29.81 14.00
C ALA A 165 15.12 -29.48 14.85
N ALA A 166 14.94 -28.65 15.88
CA ALA A 166 15.83 -28.58 17.05
C ALA A 166 15.36 -27.47 18.03
N SER A 167 14.32 -27.75 18.81
CA SER A 167 14.22 -27.21 20.18
C SER A 167 13.35 -28.03 21.15
N VAL A 168 12.82 -29.20 20.74
CA VAL A 168 12.06 -30.09 21.65
C VAL A 168 12.94 -31.06 22.45
N ALA A 169 14.27 -31.00 22.33
CA ALA A 169 15.17 -31.91 23.07
C ALA A 169 16.06 -31.18 24.09
N MET A 170 15.47 -30.42 25.02
CA MET A 170 16.09 -30.02 26.30
C MET A 170 14.98 -29.72 27.34
N ALA A 171 14.07 -30.66 27.54
CA ALA A 171 13.09 -30.60 28.62
C ALA A 171 12.77 -32.00 29.17
N GLU A 172 13.80 -32.85 29.34
CA GLU A 172 13.65 -34.10 30.08
C GLU A 172 14.98 -34.55 30.71
N VAL A 173 15.60 -33.70 31.54
CA VAL A 173 16.52 -34.13 32.60
C VAL A 173 16.42 -33.14 33.76
N ALA A 174 15.35 -33.24 34.53
CA ALA A 174 15.26 -32.72 35.91
C ALA A 174 13.99 -33.30 36.57
N ARG A 175 14.07 -34.57 36.96
CA ARG A 175 13.25 -35.12 38.04
C ARG A 175 14.17 -35.98 38.91
#